data_AF-A0A4Q2Z805-F1
#
_entry.id   AF-A0A4Q2Z805-F1
#
_cell.length_a   1.000
_cell.length_b   1.000
_cell.length_c   1.000
_cell.angle_alpha   90.00
_cell.angle_beta   90.00
_cell.angle_gamma   90.00
#
_symmetry.space_group_name_H-M   'P 1'
#
loop_
_entity.id
_entity.type
_entity.pdbx_description
1 polymer ?
#
loop_
_entity_poly.entity_id
_entity_poly.type
_entity_poly.pdbx_seq_one_letter_code
_entity_poly.pdbx_strand_id
1 'polypeptide(L)'
;MPKNGSEHEIIYEGIPASPGIAIAPVHVIARGFSAPEIYEIAEEDVPREQERFRDALDITKRQLIELQSRLEDLAGDNESGIFEAHVMILEDKSVVDRVQAAIARRQQNAEYAFYAVMQNFLEAMRRIPDPYLRERTADIEDVAQRVLRNFSTEGDGRPQGPEDQHVLVAYDLAPSDTASMNRRHVLGFATEQGSVNSHTAILARAFGIPAVVGLDGAVIDIIALTPSILDGYTGKLILHPSAETLERYRNLTLAKEKVRSSLEAMRGAATETVDGRPLTVSANIELADELAPVKRSGAKGIGLYRTEFLLLNGEEMPDEKRQAEVYTKVAKEMAPHSVIIRTLDAGGDKLPVEPLTDPEPNPFLGWRGIRVSL
;
A
#
# COMPACT_ATOMS: atom_id res chain seq x y z
N MET A 1 43.37 10.56 3.73
CA MET A 1 42.55 11.58 4.41
C MET A 1 41.44 11.99 3.46
N PRO A 2 40.17 11.63 3.70
CA PRO A 2 39.08 12.18 2.92
C PRO A 2 38.79 13.61 3.39
N LYS A 3 38.43 14.45 2.43
CA LYS A 3 38.20 15.89 2.56
C LYS A 3 36.93 16.15 3.37
N ASN A 4 37.00 17.08 4.34
CA ASN A 4 35.86 17.80 4.88
C ASN A 4 35.14 18.54 3.74
N GLY A 5 34.10 17.93 3.16
CA GLY A 5 33.06 18.65 2.44
C GLY A 5 31.92 18.88 3.42
N SER A 6 31.56 20.13 3.69
CA SER A 6 30.28 20.42 4.32
C SER A 6 29.18 19.94 3.37
N GLU A 7 28.57 18.81 3.64
CA GLU A 7 27.38 18.37 2.91
C GLU A 7 26.30 19.42 3.14
N HIS A 8 25.94 20.15 2.09
CA HIS A 8 24.90 21.17 2.15
C HIS A 8 23.55 20.51 2.36
N GLU A 9 22.67 21.14 3.15
CA GLU A 9 21.31 20.66 3.37
C GLU A 9 20.55 20.59 2.03
N ILE A 10 20.00 19.42 1.70
CA ILE A 10 19.22 19.18 0.48
C ILE A 10 17.77 18.94 0.89
N ILE A 11 16.83 19.60 0.22
CA ILE A 11 15.39 19.46 0.49
C ILE A 11 14.70 18.97 -0.78
N TYR A 12 14.09 17.80 -0.70
CA TYR A 12 13.15 17.31 -1.68
C TYR A 12 11.73 17.63 -1.22
N GLU A 13 10.91 18.14 -2.15
CA GLU A 13 9.50 18.42 -1.92
C GLU A 13 8.66 17.43 -2.71
N GLY A 14 7.66 16.85 -2.04
CA GLY A 14 6.71 15.93 -2.61
C GLY A 14 5.33 16.16 -2.00
N ILE A 15 4.47 15.16 -2.11
CA ILE A 15 3.08 15.22 -1.67
C ILE A 15 2.97 14.51 -0.31
N PRO A 16 2.45 15.18 0.74
CA PRO A 16 2.25 14.55 2.04
C PRO A 16 1.18 13.46 1.95
N ALA A 17 1.56 12.21 2.21
CA ALA A 17 0.66 11.05 2.17
C ALA A 17 0.16 10.66 3.56
N SER A 18 1.06 10.62 4.55
CA SER A 18 0.73 10.29 5.94
C SER A 18 1.43 11.23 6.92
N PRO A 19 0.70 11.84 7.88
CA PRO A 19 1.24 12.85 8.78
C PRO A 19 2.20 12.27 9.82
N GLY A 20 3.25 13.03 10.12
CA GLY A 20 4.21 12.71 11.19
C GLY A 20 5.63 13.18 10.83
N ILE A 21 6.57 13.04 11.76
CA ILE A 21 7.97 13.42 11.57
C ILE A 21 8.85 12.22 11.92
N ALA A 22 9.69 11.79 10.99
CA ALA A 22 10.71 10.77 11.22
C ALA A 22 12.10 11.40 11.12
N ILE A 23 13.00 11.08 12.06
CA ILE A 23 14.39 11.54 12.04
C ILE A 23 15.26 10.30 12.12
N ALA A 24 15.84 9.90 10.98
CA ALA A 24 16.70 8.73 10.90
C ALA A 24 17.56 8.78 9.63
N PRO A 25 18.63 7.97 9.53
CA PRO A 25 19.32 7.76 8.27
C PRO A 25 18.39 7.19 7.20
N VAL A 26 18.62 7.53 5.93
CA VAL A 26 17.88 6.94 4.82
C VAL A 26 18.37 5.53 4.52
N HIS A 27 17.46 4.66 4.11
CA HIS A 27 17.78 3.40 3.45
C HIS A 27 17.12 3.39 2.08
N VAL A 28 17.92 3.24 1.02
CA VAL A 28 17.41 3.28 -0.35
C VAL A 28 17.14 1.88 -0.85
N ILE A 29 15.91 1.60 -1.25
CA ILE A 29 15.55 0.41 -2.01
C ILE A 29 15.52 0.78 -3.48
N ALA A 30 16.48 0.24 -4.24
CA ALA A 30 16.42 0.26 -5.68
C ALA A 30 15.41 -0.80 -6.16
N ARG A 31 14.42 -0.40 -6.97
CA ARG A 31 13.60 -1.36 -7.71
C ARG A 31 14.35 -1.85 -8.93
N GLY A 32 14.29 -3.17 -9.13
CA GLY A 32 14.77 -3.84 -10.32
C GLY A 32 14.51 -5.34 -10.21
N PHE A 33 13.85 -5.90 -11.23
CA PHE A 33 13.80 -7.34 -11.45
C PHE A 33 15.16 -7.76 -12.02
N SER A 34 16.13 -8.04 -11.14
CA SER A 34 17.47 -8.45 -11.58
C SER A 34 17.41 -9.86 -12.17
N ALA A 35 17.93 -10.01 -13.39
CA ALA A 35 18.04 -11.31 -14.05
C ALA A 35 18.86 -12.27 -13.18
N PRO A 36 18.29 -13.44 -12.80
CA PRO A 36 19.07 -14.49 -12.13
C PRO A 36 20.24 -14.94 -13.01
N GLU A 37 21.28 -15.46 -12.38
CA GLU A 37 22.36 -16.13 -13.12
C GLU A 37 21.80 -17.33 -13.90
N ILE A 38 22.28 -17.51 -15.12
CA ILE A 38 21.82 -18.56 -16.02
C ILE A 38 22.81 -19.71 -15.96
N TYR A 39 22.31 -20.92 -15.70
CA TYR A 39 23.10 -22.14 -15.88
C TYR A 39 22.27 -23.23 -16.55
N GLU A 40 22.95 -24.06 -17.33
CA GLU A 40 22.36 -25.23 -17.98
C GLU A 40 22.16 -26.35 -16.95
N ILE A 41 21.08 -27.10 -17.10
CA ILE A 41 20.75 -28.28 -16.27
C ILE A 41 20.73 -29.52 -17.14
N ALA A 42 21.10 -30.67 -16.58
CA ALA A 42 20.96 -31.94 -17.29
C ALA A 42 19.47 -32.32 -17.43
N GLU A 43 19.15 -33.14 -18.44
CA GLU A 43 17.76 -33.62 -18.65
C GLU A 43 17.22 -34.37 -17.43
N GLU A 44 18.10 -35.08 -16.72
CA GLU A 44 17.81 -35.80 -15.48
C GLU A 44 17.51 -34.87 -14.28
N ASP A 45 17.96 -33.61 -14.31
CA ASP A 45 17.70 -32.61 -13.28
C ASP A 45 16.41 -31.80 -13.54
N VAL A 46 15.79 -31.93 -14.72
CA VAL A 46 14.55 -31.21 -15.08
C VAL A 46 13.44 -31.43 -14.03
N PRO A 47 13.15 -32.66 -13.55
CA PRO A 47 12.14 -32.87 -12.52
C PRO A 47 12.46 -32.15 -11.21
N ARG A 48 13.75 -32.09 -10.83
CA ARG A 48 14.22 -31.40 -9.62
C ARG A 48 14.00 -29.90 -9.73
N GLU A 49 14.31 -29.30 -10.88
CA GLU A 49 14.09 -27.87 -11.11
C GLU A 49 12.59 -27.51 -11.19
N GLN A 50 11.77 -28.39 -11.74
CA GLN A 50 10.30 -28.24 -11.69
C GLN A 50 9.73 -28.35 -10.27
N GLU A 51 10.35 -29.15 -9.40
CA GLU A 51 10.03 -29.19 -7.97
C GLU A 51 10.48 -27.92 -7.25
N ARG A 52 11.72 -27.46 -7.45
CA ARG A 52 12.22 -26.17 -6.91
C ARG A 52 11.30 -25.00 -7.26
N PHE A 53 10.79 -24.96 -8.50
CA PHE A 53 9.81 -23.94 -8.90
C PHE A 53 8.51 -24.03 -8.10
N ARG A 54 7.95 -25.23 -7.94
CA ARG A 54 6.72 -25.44 -7.15
C ARG A 54 6.93 -25.06 -5.69
N ASP A 55 8.07 -25.42 -5.11
CA ASP A 55 8.43 -25.03 -3.74
C ASP A 55 8.50 -23.51 -3.58
N ALA A 56 9.14 -22.81 -4.53
CA ALA A 56 9.21 -21.34 -4.51
C ALA A 56 7.81 -20.69 -4.59
N LEU A 57 6.91 -21.23 -5.43
CA LEU A 57 5.51 -20.79 -5.48
C LEU A 57 4.78 -21.04 -4.16
N ASP A 58 4.90 -22.24 -3.59
CA ASP A 58 4.23 -22.62 -2.34
C ASP A 58 4.72 -21.83 -1.12
N ILE A 59 6.02 -21.51 -1.08
CA ILE A 59 6.58 -20.60 -0.07
C ILE A 59 6.00 -19.19 -0.26
N THR A 60 5.99 -18.68 -1.50
CA THR A 60 5.46 -17.34 -1.81
C THR A 60 3.98 -17.23 -1.42
N LYS A 61 3.18 -18.24 -1.76
CA LYS A 61 1.76 -18.31 -1.44
C LYS A 61 1.53 -18.28 0.08
N ARG A 62 2.24 -19.11 0.84
CA ARG A 62 2.16 -19.09 2.31
C ARG A 62 2.52 -17.72 2.89
N GLN A 63 3.58 -17.10 2.38
CA GLN A 63 3.99 -15.77 2.82
C GLN A 63 2.97 -14.67 2.45
N LEU A 64 2.22 -14.81 1.35
CA LEU A 64 1.18 -13.85 0.96
C LEU A 64 -0.05 -13.99 1.85
N ILE A 65 -0.47 -15.22 2.15
CA ILE A 65 -1.56 -15.52 3.09
C ILE A 65 -1.22 -14.98 4.49
N GLU A 66 0.04 -15.13 4.94
CA GLU A 66 0.47 -14.57 6.22
C GLU A 66 0.44 -13.04 6.24
N LEU A 67 0.87 -12.38 5.14
CA LEU A 67 0.76 -10.92 5.02
C LEU A 67 -0.69 -10.46 5.01
N GLN A 68 -1.56 -11.19 4.31
CA GLN A 68 -2.99 -10.95 4.27
C GLN A 68 -3.59 -10.97 5.68
N SER A 69 -3.36 -12.05 6.43
CA SER A 69 -3.85 -12.17 7.81
C SER A 69 -3.30 -11.06 8.73
N ARG A 70 -2.03 -10.68 8.60
CA ARG A 70 -1.45 -9.57 9.37
C ARG A 70 -2.09 -8.23 9.01
N LEU A 71 -2.41 -7.99 7.74
CA LEU A 71 -3.12 -6.78 7.33
C LEU A 71 -4.55 -6.75 7.87
N GLU A 72 -5.27 -7.87 7.79
CA GLU A 72 -6.65 -7.99 8.31
C GLU A 72 -6.71 -7.62 9.80
N ASP A 73 -5.75 -8.11 10.59
CA ASP A 73 -5.64 -7.81 12.03
C ASP A 73 -5.37 -6.31 12.31
N LEU A 74 -4.76 -5.59 11.38
CA LEU A 74 -4.22 -4.24 11.58
C LEU A 74 -5.05 -3.13 10.94
N ALA A 75 -5.63 -3.39 9.78
CA ALA A 75 -6.35 -2.43 8.94
C ALA A 75 -7.78 -2.86 8.57
N GLY A 76 -8.20 -4.09 8.92
CA GLY A 76 -9.52 -4.64 8.58
C GLY A 76 -9.54 -5.39 7.23
N ASP A 77 -10.69 -6.00 6.89
CA ASP A 77 -10.82 -6.97 5.77
C ASP A 77 -10.60 -6.36 4.37
N ASN A 78 -10.63 -5.03 4.22
CA ASN A 78 -10.70 -4.41 2.88
C ASN A 78 -9.35 -4.13 2.19
N GLU A 79 -8.24 -4.15 2.92
CA GLU A 79 -6.91 -4.06 2.30
C GLU A 79 -6.33 -5.45 1.95
N SER A 80 -7.04 -6.53 2.34
CA SER A 80 -6.57 -7.92 2.21
C SER A 80 -6.85 -8.53 0.83
N GLY A 81 -7.89 -8.06 0.13
CA GLY A 81 -8.26 -8.53 -1.21
C GLY A 81 -7.18 -8.31 -2.29
N ILE A 82 -6.24 -7.39 -2.05
CA ILE A 82 -5.06 -7.20 -2.93
C ILE A 82 -4.22 -8.48 -2.95
N PHE A 83 -4.00 -9.10 -1.79
CA PHE A 83 -3.21 -10.32 -1.70
C PHE A 83 -3.94 -11.55 -2.23
N GLU A 84 -5.28 -11.56 -2.18
CA GLU A 84 -6.07 -12.60 -2.84
C GLU A 84 -5.85 -12.59 -4.35
N ALA A 85 -5.87 -11.41 -4.98
CA ALA A 85 -5.51 -11.26 -6.39
C ALA A 85 -4.08 -11.72 -6.70
N HIS A 86 -3.13 -11.43 -5.80
CA HIS A 86 -1.73 -11.89 -5.93
C HIS A 86 -1.62 -13.43 -5.86
N VAL A 87 -2.40 -14.07 -4.97
CA VAL A 87 -2.45 -15.53 -4.87
C VAL A 87 -3.07 -16.15 -6.14
N MET A 88 -4.15 -15.57 -6.67
CA MET A 88 -4.75 -16.05 -7.92
C MET A 88 -3.78 -16.02 -9.10
N ILE A 89 -2.91 -15.01 -9.19
CA ILE A 89 -1.86 -14.93 -10.22
C ILE A 89 -0.87 -16.09 -10.09
N LEU A 90 -0.50 -16.48 -8.87
CA LEU A 90 0.40 -17.63 -8.63
C LEU A 90 -0.25 -18.98 -8.97
N GLU A 91 -1.58 -19.05 -8.92
CA GLU A 91 -2.35 -20.26 -9.23
C GLU A 91 -2.74 -20.38 -10.70
N ASP A 92 -2.43 -19.38 -11.53
CA ASP A 92 -2.74 -19.41 -12.96
C ASP A 92 -1.95 -20.54 -13.65
N LYS A 93 -2.68 -21.62 -13.96
CA LYS A 93 -2.14 -22.79 -14.65
C LYS A 93 -1.47 -22.44 -15.97
N SER A 94 -1.95 -21.42 -16.68
CA SER A 94 -1.35 -21.02 -17.95
C SER A 94 0.08 -20.50 -17.77
N VAL A 95 0.37 -19.82 -16.66
CA VAL A 95 1.72 -19.34 -16.32
C VAL A 95 2.56 -20.49 -15.80
N VAL A 96 2.02 -21.28 -14.85
CA VAL A 96 2.72 -22.42 -14.25
C VAL A 96 3.15 -23.44 -15.30
N ASP A 97 2.24 -23.83 -16.19
CA ASP A 97 2.51 -24.81 -17.26
C ASP A 97 3.55 -24.27 -18.26
N ARG A 98 3.51 -22.97 -18.57
CA ARG A 98 4.51 -22.32 -19.44
C ARG A 98 5.90 -22.34 -18.82
N VAL A 99 6.02 -22.09 -17.52
CA VAL A 99 7.31 -22.14 -16.81
C VAL A 99 7.83 -23.57 -16.75
N GLN A 100 6.98 -24.55 -16.41
CA GLN A 100 7.38 -25.96 -16.38
C GLN A 100 7.83 -26.46 -17.76
N ALA A 101 7.13 -26.05 -18.84
CA ALA A 101 7.52 -26.35 -20.21
C ALA A 101 8.81 -25.61 -20.61
N ALA A 102 9.04 -24.39 -20.12
CA ALA A 102 10.26 -23.64 -20.38
C ALA A 102 11.48 -24.31 -19.73
N ILE A 103 11.36 -24.79 -18.48
CA ILE A 103 12.41 -25.56 -17.79
C ILE A 103 12.77 -26.80 -18.61
N ALA A 104 11.77 -27.60 -19.01
CA ALA A 104 11.99 -28.84 -19.75
C ALA A 104 12.58 -28.61 -21.14
N ARG A 105 12.14 -27.58 -21.87
CA ARG A 105 12.60 -27.30 -23.24
C ARG A 105 13.94 -26.59 -23.31
N ARG A 106 14.19 -25.66 -22.39
CA ARG A 106 15.40 -24.84 -22.40
C ARG A 106 16.55 -25.47 -21.63
N GLN A 107 16.26 -26.46 -20.77
CA GLN A 107 17.24 -27.09 -19.91
C GLN A 107 18.06 -26.03 -19.15
N GLN A 108 17.35 -25.08 -18.56
CA GLN A 108 17.88 -23.99 -17.73
C GLN A 108 17.30 -24.06 -16.33
N ASN A 109 18.03 -23.45 -15.39
CA ASN A 109 17.61 -23.30 -14.00
C ASN A 109 16.21 -22.66 -13.84
N ALA A 110 15.50 -23.09 -12.82
CA ALA A 110 14.09 -22.77 -12.62
C ALA A 110 13.83 -21.26 -12.42
N GLU A 111 14.69 -20.58 -11.67
CA GLU A 111 14.59 -19.13 -11.41
C GLU A 111 14.70 -18.32 -12.72
N TYR A 112 15.61 -18.69 -13.62
CA TYR A 112 15.75 -18.00 -14.90
C TYR A 112 14.59 -18.33 -15.86
N ALA A 113 14.14 -19.59 -15.89
CA ALA A 113 12.99 -19.97 -16.70
C ALA A 113 11.73 -19.20 -16.27
N PHE A 114 11.51 -19.05 -14.96
CA PHE A 114 10.44 -18.23 -14.40
C PHE A 114 10.61 -16.74 -14.78
N TYR A 115 11.80 -16.17 -14.55
CA TYR A 115 12.15 -14.79 -14.92
C TYR A 115 11.78 -14.50 -16.38
N ALA A 116 12.20 -15.37 -17.30
CA ALA A 116 12.00 -15.17 -18.74
C ALA A 116 10.53 -15.28 -19.16
N VAL A 117 9.75 -16.18 -18.55
CA VAL A 117 8.31 -16.26 -18.82
C VAL A 117 7.58 -15.02 -18.30
N MET A 118 7.90 -14.58 -17.08
CA MET A 118 7.29 -13.40 -16.48
C MET A 118 7.64 -12.11 -17.21
N GLN A 119 8.88 -11.93 -17.70
CA GLN A 119 9.25 -10.76 -18.50
C GLN A 119 8.40 -10.66 -19.78
N ASN A 120 8.21 -11.76 -20.50
CA ASN A 120 7.36 -11.75 -21.70
C ASN A 120 5.89 -11.42 -21.37
N PHE A 121 5.40 -11.91 -20.23
CA PHE A 121 4.05 -11.64 -19.76
C PHE A 121 3.87 -10.16 -19.37
N LEU A 122 4.81 -9.60 -18.60
CA LEU A 122 4.84 -8.19 -18.20
C LEU A 122 4.97 -7.26 -19.41
N GLU A 123 5.80 -7.59 -20.40
CA GLU A 123 5.91 -6.80 -21.64
C GLU A 123 4.60 -6.78 -22.43
N ALA A 124 3.88 -7.91 -22.49
CA ALA A 124 2.58 -7.97 -23.15
C ALA A 124 1.55 -7.07 -22.42
N MET A 125 1.54 -7.10 -21.09
CA MET A 125 0.67 -6.27 -20.25
C MET A 125 0.97 -4.78 -20.39
N ARG A 126 2.25 -4.38 -20.38
CA ARG A 126 2.69 -2.97 -20.53
C ARG A 126 2.27 -2.33 -21.85
N ARG A 127 2.00 -3.13 -22.89
CA ARG A 127 1.55 -2.65 -24.21
C ARG A 127 0.06 -2.35 -24.26
N ILE A 128 -0.72 -2.71 -23.24
CA ILE A 128 -2.16 -2.44 -23.19
C ILE A 128 -2.38 -1.01 -22.66
N PRO A 129 -3.02 -0.11 -23.44
CA PRO A 129 -3.21 1.29 -23.06
C PRO A 129 -4.40 1.47 -22.09
N ASP A 130 -4.44 0.69 -21.02
CA ASP A 130 -5.48 0.73 -19.99
C ASP A 130 -4.83 1.10 -18.64
N PRO A 131 -5.25 2.19 -17.97
CA PRO A 131 -4.75 2.56 -16.64
C PRO A 131 -4.95 1.48 -15.57
N TYR A 132 -6.07 0.75 -15.57
CA TYR A 132 -6.38 -0.31 -14.61
C TYR A 132 -5.44 -1.51 -14.80
N LEU A 133 -5.18 -1.90 -16.05
CA LEU A 133 -4.25 -3.00 -16.35
C LEU A 133 -2.78 -2.62 -16.08
N ARG A 134 -2.42 -1.32 -16.18
CA ARG A 134 -1.11 -0.84 -15.77
C ARG A 134 -0.88 -0.96 -14.27
N GLU A 135 -1.87 -0.65 -13.45
CA GLU A 135 -1.80 -0.84 -12.00
C GLU A 135 -1.61 -2.33 -11.65
N ARG A 136 -2.40 -3.23 -12.27
CA ARG A 136 -2.21 -4.69 -12.14
C ARG A 136 -0.84 -5.20 -12.61
N THR A 137 -0.20 -4.51 -13.55
CA THR A 137 1.13 -4.91 -14.04
C THR A 137 2.19 -4.77 -12.93
N ALA A 138 2.09 -3.72 -12.11
CA ALA A 138 2.98 -3.51 -10.98
C ALA A 138 2.78 -4.61 -9.90
N ASP A 139 1.53 -5.00 -9.67
CA ASP A 139 1.18 -6.10 -8.75
C ASP A 139 1.77 -7.45 -9.21
N ILE A 140 1.68 -7.77 -10.50
CA ILE A 140 2.27 -8.98 -11.08
C ILE A 140 3.81 -8.95 -10.96
N GLU A 141 4.42 -7.78 -11.16
CA GLU A 141 5.87 -7.60 -11.04
C GLU A 141 6.35 -7.81 -9.59
N ASP A 142 5.59 -7.34 -8.60
CA ASP A 142 5.86 -7.57 -7.18
C ASP A 142 5.79 -9.08 -6.83
N VAL A 143 4.71 -9.75 -7.25
CA VAL A 143 4.54 -11.20 -7.06
C VAL A 143 5.69 -11.97 -7.71
N ALA A 144 6.05 -11.63 -8.95
CA ALA A 144 7.16 -12.27 -9.65
C ALA A 144 8.49 -12.09 -8.91
N GLN A 145 8.78 -10.89 -8.41
CA GLN A 145 9.99 -10.63 -7.64
C GLN A 145 10.02 -11.47 -6.35
N ARG A 146 8.87 -11.65 -5.70
CA ARG A 146 8.76 -12.47 -4.49
C ARG A 146 9.02 -13.95 -4.74
N VAL A 147 8.51 -14.49 -5.84
CA VAL A 147 8.82 -15.86 -6.26
C VAL A 147 10.32 -16.02 -6.52
N LEU A 148 10.96 -15.07 -7.23
CA LEU A 148 12.41 -15.09 -7.45
C LEU A 148 13.21 -15.10 -6.14
N ARG A 149 12.82 -14.29 -5.15
CA ARG A 149 13.48 -14.27 -3.83
C ARG A 149 13.38 -15.62 -3.10
N ASN A 150 12.35 -16.42 -3.38
CA ASN A 150 12.16 -17.72 -2.75
C ASN A 150 12.91 -18.88 -3.45
N PHE A 151 13.56 -18.64 -4.60
CA PHE A 151 14.49 -19.60 -5.21
C PHE A 151 15.86 -19.67 -4.50
N SER A 152 16.24 -18.61 -3.78
CA SER A 152 17.46 -18.56 -2.99
C SER A 152 17.24 -19.21 -1.62
N THR A 153 17.51 -20.51 -1.50
CA THR A 153 17.54 -21.19 -0.21
C THR A 153 18.84 -20.90 0.54
N GLU A 154 18.69 -20.42 1.78
CA GLU A 154 19.68 -20.42 2.86
C GLU A 154 21.11 -19.94 2.50
N GLY A 155 21.37 -18.63 2.63
CA GLY A 155 22.74 -18.15 2.88
C GLY A 155 23.17 -16.92 2.11
N ASP A 156 22.57 -16.60 0.97
CA ASP A 156 22.80 -15.30 0.34
C ASP A 156 21.97 -14.27 1.09
N GLY A 157 22.69 -13.37 1.76
CA GLY A 157 22.15 -12.42 2.70
C GLY A 157 20.84 -11.85 2.19
N ARG A 158 19.72 -12.29 2.79
CA ARG A 158 18.54 -11.44 2.86
C ARG A 158 19.10 -10.07 3.22
N PRO A 159 18.88 -9.02 2.44
CA PRO A 159 18.90 -7.70 3.01
C PRO A 159 17.70 -7.74 3.96
N GLN A 160 17.88 -8.31 5.16
CA GLN A 160 17.15 -7.83 6.30
C GLN A 160 17.48 -6.34 6.25
N GLY A 161 16.47 -5.53 5.94
CA GLY A 161 16.63 -4.09 5.98
C GLY A 161 17.34 -3.73 7.30
N PRO A 162 18.12 -2.64 7.32
CA PRO A 162 18.99 -2.33 8.44
C PRO A 162 18.30 -2.57 9.78
N GLU A 163 18.99 -3.25 10.70
CA GLU A 163 18.47 -3.46 12.07
C GLU A 163 18.28 -2.13 12.81
N ASP A 164 18.97 -1.08 12.36
CA ASP A 164 18.83 0.27 12.84
C ASP A 164 17.56 0.96 12.33
N GLN A 165 17.09 1.93 13.11
CA GLN A 165 15.98 2.79 12.71
C GLN A 165 16.35 3.65 11.48
N HIS A 166 15.49 3.66 10.47
CA HIS A 166 15.74 4.32 9.19
C HIS A 166 14.47 4.89 8.54
N VAL A 167 14.66 5.84 7.62
CA VAL A 167 13.64 6.32 6.67
C VAL A 167 13.84 5.55 5.35
N LEU A 168 12.80 4.88 4.88
CA LEU A 168 12.88 4.14 3.62
C LEU A 168 12.68 5.09 2.43
N VAL A 169 13.55 5.03 1.42
CA VAL A 169 13.40 5.78 0.17
C VAL A 169 13.38 4.79 -0.98
N ALA A 170 12.35 4.85 -1.83
CA ALA A 170 12.21 3.93 -2.95
C ALA A 170 11.61 4.63 -4.17
N TYR A 171 11.77 4.06 -5.37
CA TYR A 171 11.11 4.60 -6.56
C TYR A 171 9.59 4.51 -6.42
N ASP A 172 9.13 3.35 -5.95
CA ASP A 172 7.75 3.06 -5.59
C ASP A 172 7.78 1.91 -4.57
N LEU A 173 6.72 1.76 -3.78
CA LEU A 173 6.59 0.69 -2.78
C LEU A 173 5.35 -0.13 -3.09
N ALA A 174 5.53 -1.44 -3.20
CA ALA A 174 4.38 -2.32 -3.42
C ALA A 174 3.55 -2.40 -2.13
N PRO A 175 2.26 -2.75 -2.21
CA PRO A 175 1.46 -3.04 -1.03
C PRO A 175 2.11 -4.10 -0.13
N SER A 176 2.76 -5.11 -0.71
CA SER A 176 3.46 -6.16 0.03
C SER A 176 4.69 -5.64 0.80
N ASP A 177 5.47 -4.73 0.20
CA ASP A 177 6.60 -4.09 0.85
C ASP A 177 6.12 -3.31 2.07
N THR A 178 5.06 -2.53 1.91
CA THR A 178 4.48 -1.68 2.96
C THR A 178 3.87 -2.51 4.09
N ALA A 179 3.17 -3.59 3.75
CA ALA A 179 2.59 -4.52 4.73
C ALA A 179 3.65 -5.31 5.52
N SER A 180 4.79 -5.65 4.87
CA SER A 180 5.87 -6.42 5.48
C SER A 180 6.87 -5.57 6.26
N MET A 181 6.74 -4.23 6.24
CA MET A 181 7.64 -3.32 6.96
C MET A 181 7.70 -3.62 8.46
N ASN A 182 8.92 -3.80 8.98
CA ASN A 182 9.14 -3.88 10.40
C ASN A 182 9.07 -2.47 11.01
N ARG A 183 7.94 -2.17 11.67
CA ARG A 183 7.64 -0.87 12.30
C ARG A 183 8.60 -0.48 13.43
N ARG A 184 9.41 -1.40 13.94
CA ARG A 184 10.45 -1.06 14.92
C ARG A 184 11.64 -0.35 14.28
N HIS A 185 11.91 -0.63 13.01
CA HIS A 185 13.08 -0.13 12.28
C HIS A 185 12.68 0.92 11.23
N VAL A 186 11.58 0.74 10.51
CA VAL A 186 11.11 1.74 9.54
C VAL A 186 10.33 2.84 10.25
N LEU A 187 10.92 4.03 10.38
CA LEU A 187 10.29 5.18 11.03
C LEU A 187 9.45 6.05 10.08
N GLY A 188 9.58 5.85 8.78
CA GLY A 188 8.90 6.62 7.74
C GLY A 188 9.32 6.15 6.36
N PHE A 189 8.57 6.52 5.32
CA PHE A 189 8.99 6.24 3.94
C PHE A 189 8.72 7.40 2.96
N ALA A 190 9.50 7.40 1.89
CA ALA A 190 9.49 8.38 0.81
C ALA A 190 9.52 7.66 -0.55
N THR A 191 8.66 8.05 -1.49
CA THR A 191 8.67 7.48 -2.85
C THR A 191 8.68 8.52 -3.97
N GLU A 192 9.32 8.22 -5.11
CA GLU A 192 9.26 9.08 -6.30
C GLU A 192 7.90 8.99 -6.99
N GLN A 193 7.34 7.78 -7.12
CA GLN A 193 5.99 7.57 -7.62
C GLN A 193 4.99 7.35 -6.49
N GLY A 194 3.72 7.56 -6.82
CA GLY A 194 2.60 7.37 -5.92
C GLY A 194 1.68 8.57 -5.89
N SER A 195 0.45 8.35 -5.44
CA SER A 195 -0.53 9.41 -5.21
C SER A 195 -0.98 9.37 -3.76
N VAL A 196 -1.56 10.46 -3.27
CA VAL A 196 -2.16 10.51 -1.93
C VAL A 196 -3.28 9.48 -1.73
N ASN A 197 -3.82 8.90 -2.80
CA ASN A 197 -4.87 7.90 -2.77
C ASN A 197 -4.39 6.49 -3.12
N SER A 198 -3.08 6.27 -3.28
CA SER A 198 -2.55 4.93 -3.57
C SER A 198 -2.67 4.01 -2.35
N HIS A 199 -2.73 2.70 -2.59
CA HIS A 199 -2.78 1.68 -1.53
C HIS A 199 -1.64 1.86 -0.50
N THR A 200 -0.43 2.15 -0.97
CA THR A 200 0.74 2.47 -0.12
C THR A 200 0.49 3.66 0.80
N ALA A 201 -0.15 4.73 0.30
CA ALA A 201 -0.48 5.92 1.08
C ALA A 201 -1.59 5.68 2.11
N ILE A 202 -2.56 4.81 1.79
CA ILE A 202 -3.64 4.41 2.69
C ILE A 202 -3.06 3.55 3.84
N LEU A 203 -2.28 2.52 3.50
CA LEU A 203 -1.57 1.66 4.45
C LEU A 203 -0.68 2.46 5.41
N ALA A 204 0.04 3.47 4.91
CA ALA A 204 0.87 4.34 5.74
C ALA A 204 0.07 5.07 6.83
N ARG A 205 -1.13 5.56 6.47
CA ARG A 205 -2.04 6.24 7.40
C ARG A 205 -2.64 5.28 8.41
N ALA A 206 -3.04 4.10 7.97
CA ALA A 206 -3.53 3.04 8.85
C ALA A 206 -2.46 2.64 9.90
N PHE A 207 -1.19 2.58 9.49
CA PHE A 207 -0.08 2.25 10.37
C PHE A 207 0.47 3.42 11.19
N GLY A 208 0.02 4.66 10.92
CA GLY A 208 0.52 5.85 11.58
C GLY A 208 2.00 6.13 11.29
N ILE A 209 2.51 5.67 10.14
CA ILE A 209 3.89 5.87 9.70
C ILE A 209 3.93 7.13 8.82
N PRO A 210 4.82 8.11 9.08
CA PRO A 210 5.01 9.27 8.23
C PRO A 210 5.36 8.86 6.80
N ALA A 211 4.69 9.45 5.80
CA ALA A 211 4.92 9.13 4.40
C ALA A 211 4.84 10.34 3.47
N VAL A 212 5.75 10.41 2.51
CA VAL A 212 5.77 11.40 1.42
C VAL A 212 5.89 10.67 0.09
N VAL A 213 5.08 11.03 -0.90
CA VAL A 213 5.09 10.41 -2.24
C VAL A 213 5.30 11.48 -3.30
N GLY A 214 5.71 11.13 -4.52
CA GLY A 214 5.90 12.13 -5.57
C GLY A 214 7.18 12.95 -5.42
N LEU A 215 8.25 12.38 -4.87
CA LEU A 215 9.55 13.03 -4.73
C LEU A 215 10.36 12.87 -6.01
N ASP A 216 10.22 13.80 -6.95
CA ASP A 216 10.92 13.72 -8.25
C ASP A 216 12.45 13.65 -8.08
N GLY A 217 13.07 12.58 -8.60
CA GLY A 217 14.53 12.42 -8.69
C GLY A 217 15.25 12.04 -7.39
N ALA A 218 14.53 11.73 -6.30
CA ALA A 218 15.14 11.41 -5.01
C ALA A 218 15.96 10.10 -4.99
N VAL A 219 15.58 9.05 -5.70
CA VAL A 219 16.17 7.70 -5.56
C VAL A 219 17.53 7.57 -6.23
N ILE A 220 17.80 8.35 -7.28
CA ILE A 220 19.06 8.28 -8.02
C ILE A 220 20.19 9.00 -7.27
N ASP A 221 19.87 10.11 -6.59
CA ASP A 221 20.87 11.00 -5.98
C ASP A 221 21.10 10.73 -4.48
N ILE A 222 20.26 9.91 -3.85
CA ILE A 222 20.33 9.64 -2.41
C ILE A 222 21.27 8.48 -2.10
N ILE A 223 22.24 8.74 -1.22
CA ILE A 223 23.15 7.73 -0.70
C ILE A 223 22.55 7.12 0.57
N ALA A 224 22.54 5.79 0.68
CA ALA A 224 22.11 5.09 1.89
C ALA A 224 22.92 5.53 3.13
N LEU A 225 22.30 5.47 4.31
CA LEU A 225 22.81 5.94 5.60
C LEU A 225 22.99 7.47 5.73
N THR A 226 22.56 8.23 4.73
CA THR A 226 22.52 9.71 4.81
C THR A 226 21.58 10.15 5.93
N PRO A 227 22.01 11.01 6.88
CA PRO A 227 21.13 11.56 7.90
C PRO A 227 19.96 12.32 7.27
N SER A 228 18.73 12.03 7.72
CA SER A 228 17.55 12.66 7.12
C SER A 228 16.45 12.99 8.12
N ILE A 229 15.55 13.87 7.67
CA ILE A 229 14.28 14.18 8.30
C ILE A 229 13.19 14.00 7.24
N LEU A 230 12.19 13.18 7.54
CA LEU A 230 10.97 13.05 6.76
C LEU A 230 9.84 13.80 7.47
N ASP A 231 9.26 14.79 6.81
CA ASP A 231 8.12 15.58 7.27
C ASP A 231 6.88 15.23 6.46
N GLY A 232 6.11 14.28 6.97
CA GLY A 232 4.83 13.86 6.39
C GLY A 232 3.70 14.88 6.53
N TYR A 233 3.90 15.98 7.28
CA TYR A 233 2.91 17.08 7.33
C TYR A 233 3.08 18.04 6.15
N THR A 234 4.32 18.39 5.82
CA THR A 234 4.63 19.37 4.78
C THR A 234 5.08 18.75 3.46
N GLY A 235 5.28 17.42 3.43
CA GLY A 235 5.69 16.71 2.22
C GLY A 235 7.18 16.88 1.93
N LYS A 236 8.04 16.91 2.94
CA LYS A 236 9.49 17.20 2.75
C LYS A 236 10.37 16.03 3.18
N LEU A 237 11.39 15.76 2.37
CA LEU A 237 12.52 14.92 2.76
C LEU A 237 13.78 15.78 2.78
N ILE A 238 14.37 15.95 3.95
CA ILE A 238 15.55 16.80 4.17
C ILE A 238 16.75 15.88 4.42
N LEU A 239 17.79 16.03 3.62
CA LEU A 239 19.06 15.29 3.75
C LEU A 239 20.16 16.21 4.26
N HIS A 240 21.10 15.63 5.00
CA HIS A 240 22.18 16.36 5.66
C HIS A 240 21.63 17.58 6.46
N PRO A 241 20.60 17.38 7.31
CA PRO A 241 19.99 18.49 8.03
C PRO A 241 21.04 19.20 8.87
N SER A 242 21.05 20.53 8.81
CA SER A 242 21.90 21.34 9.67
C SER A 242 21.54 21.11 11.15
N ALA A 243 22.47 21.40 12.06
CA ALA A 243 22.20 21.29 13.50
C ALA A 243 20.98 22.13 13.93
N GLU A 244 20.82 23.32 13.32
CA GLU A 244 19.66 24.21 13.54
C GLU A 244 18.35 23.57 13.05
N THR A 245 18.35 23.02 11.83
CA THR A 245 17.19 22.31 11.27
C THR A 245 16.81 21.10 12.13
N LEU A 246 17.79 20.32 12.58
CA LEU A 246 17.58 19.14 13.42
C LEU A 246 16.96 19.52 14.78
N GLU A 247 17.46 20.58 15.42
CA GLU A 247 16.92 21.08 16.68
C GLU A 247 15.50 21.63 16.51
N ARG A 248 15.25 22.37 15.42
CA ARG A 248 13.90 22.86 15.08
C ARG A 248 12.92 21.70 14.94
N TYR A 249 13.28 20.64 14.21
CA TYR A 249 12.40 19.49 14.01
C TYR A 249 12.21 18.67 15.29
N ARG A 250 13.23 18.52 16.14
CA ARG A 250 13.07 17.90 17.47
C ARG A 250 12.06 18.65 18.34
N ASN A 251 12.16 19.98 18.38
CA ASN A 251 11.21 20.82 19.11
C ASN A 251 9.79 20.72 18.52
N LEU A 252 9.68 20.65 17.19
CA LEU A 252 8.40 20.46 16.51
C LEU A 252 7.78 19.10 16.85
N THR A 253 8.56 18.01 16.86
CA THR A 253 8.10 16.67 17.27
C THR A 253 7.57 16.69 18.70
N LEU A 254 8.33 17.25 19.65
CA LEU A 254 7.90 17.36 21.05
C LEU A 254 6.61 18.19 21.21
N ALA A 255 6.50 19.30 20.50
CA ALA A 255 5.30 20.13 20.51
C ALA A 255 4.08 19.37 19.94
N LYS A 256 4.27 18.64 18.85
CA LYS A 256 3.21 17.81 18.22
C LYS A 256 2.79 16.67 19.11
N GLU A 257 3.73 15.98 19.77
CA GLU A 257 3.43 14.94 20.75
C GLU A 257 2.63 15.49 21.92
N LYS A 258 3.02 16.64 22.47
CA LYS A 258 2.28 17.31 23.56
C LYS A 258 0.85 17.66 23.14
N VAL A 259 0.67 18.19 21.93
CA VAL A 259 -0.66 18.46 21.37
C VAL A 259 -1.44 17.15 21.21
N ARG A 260 -0.84 16.10 20.64
CA ARG A 260 -1.48 14.79 20.47
C ARG A 260 -1.95 14.23 21.80
N SER A 261 -1.09 14.20 22.82
CA SER A 261 -1.46 13.73 24.16
C SER A 261 -2.57 14.58 24.79
N SER A 262 -2.57 15.90 24.58
CA SER A 262 -3.67 16.76 25.04
C SER A 262 -5.00 16.47 24.33
N LEU A 263 -4.97 16.20 23.03
CA LEU A 263 -6.15 15.83 22.25
C LEU A 263 -6.66 14.43 22.64
N GLU A 264 -5.77 13.48 22.91
CA GLU A 264 -6.14 12.16 23.41
C GLU A 264 -6.84 12.25 24.77
N ALA A 265 -6.38 13.14 25.66
CA ALA A 265 -7.07 13.41 26.92
C ALA A 265 -8.48 14.03 26.71
N MET A 266 -8.73 14.66 25.56
CA MET A 266 -10.04 15.25 25.21
C MET A 266 -10.98 14.28 24.49
N ARG A 267 -10.58 13.03 24.24
CA ARG A 267 -11.36 12.01 23.50
C ARG A 267 -12.77 11.75 24.06
N GLY A 268 -13.01 12.06 25.34
CA GLY A 268 -14.32 11.96 25.99
C GLY A 268 -14.92 13.30 26.43
N ALA A 269 -14.31 14.43 26.06
CA ALA A 269 -14.77 15.75 26.49
C ALA A 269 -16.10 16.15 25.83
N ALA A 270 -16.80 17.09 26.46
CA ALA A 270 -17.96 17.72 25.85
C ALA A 270 -17.55 18.39 24.53
N THR A 271 -18.39 18.24 23.51
CA THR A 271 -18.16 18.82 22.19
C THR A 271 -19.04 20.06 22.10
N GLU A 272 -18.54 21.18 22.60
CA GLU A 272 -19.29 22.42 22.69
C GLU A 272 -18.42 23.63 22.33
N THR A 273 -19.05 24.67 21.80
CA THR A 273 -18.40 25.95 21.55
C THR A 273 -18.12 26.69 22.86
N VAL A 274 -17.27 27.73 22.81
CA VAL A 274 -16.95 28.57 23.98
C VAL A 274 -18.19 29.23 24.59
N ASP A 275 -19.23 29.48 23.80
CA ASP A 275 -20.54 29.99 24.22
C ASP A 275 -21.56 28.89 24.57
N GLY A 276 -21.12 27.63 24.71
CA GLY A 276 -21.93 26.52 25.24
C GLY A 276 -22.87 25.86 24.23
N ARG A 277 -22.67 26.02 22.92
CA ARG A 277 -23.50 25.34 21.91
C ARG A 277 -22.98 23.93 21.67
N PRO A 278 -23.81 22.88 21.84
CA PRO A 278 -23.40 21.52 21.57
C PRO A 278 -23.20 21.30 20.07
N LEU A 279 -22.14 20.58 19.73
CA LEU A 279 -21.83 20.13 18.37
C LEU A 279 -21.71 18.61 18.36
N THR A 280 -22.12 17.98 17.26
CA THR A 280 -21.90 16.55 17.04
C THR A 280 -20.72 16.40 16.09
N VAL A 281 -19.64 15.80 16.58
CA VAL A 281 -18.51 15.38 15.74
C VAL A 281 -18.68 13.89 15.48
N SER A 282 -18.97 13.55 14.24
CA SER A 282 -19.16 12.17 13.76
C SER A 282 -18.07 11.81 12.76
N ALA A 283 -17.84 10.52 12.54
CA ALA A 283 -16.85 10.07 11.56
C ALA A 283 -17.47 9.83 10.18
N ASN A 284 -16.64 9.95 9.15
CA ASN A 284 -16.97 9.44 7.82
C ASN A 284 -16.28 8.09 7.67
N ILE A 285 -16.99 7.11 7.12
CA ILE A 285 -16.48 5.78 6.85
C ILE A 285 -16.90 5.35 5.44
N GLU A 286 -16.11 4.46 4.85
CA GLU A 286 -16.39 3.77 3.60
C GLU A 286 -16.60 2.26 3.86
N LEU A 287 -16.19 1.78 5.04
CA LEU A 287 -16.12 0.37 5.37
C LEU A 287 -16.63 0.10 6.79
N ALA A 288 -17.28 -1.05 6.99
CA ALA A 288 -17.75 -1.46 8.31
C ALA A 288 -16.60 -1.70 9.31
N ASP A 289 -15.39 -2.04 8.86
CA ASP A 289 -14.29 -2.36 9.77
C ASP A 289 -13.58 -1.11 10.33
N GLU A 290 -13.86 0.06 9.76
CA GLU A 290 -13.45 1.36 10.30
C GLU A 290 -14.19 1.72 11.60
N LEU A 291 -15.18 0.92 12.03
CA LEU A 291 -15.90 1.12 13.29
C LEU A 291 -14.99 1.10 14.52
N ALA A 292 -13.98 0.22 14.55
CA ALA A 292 -13.07 0.13 15.69
C ALA A 292 -12.24 1.41 15.90
N PRO A 293 -11.54 1.96 14.89
CA PRO A 293 -10.86 3.25 15.03
C PRO A 293 -11.82 4.42 15.29
N VAL A 294 -13.04 4.41 14.74
CA VAL A 294 -14.07 5.43 15.00
C VAL A 294 -14.50 5.44 16.47
N LYS A 295 -14.73 4.26 17.07
CA LYS A 295 -15.03 4.16 18.51
C LYS A 295 -13.86 4.64 19.37
N ARG A 296 -12.63 4.32 18.95
CA ARG A 296 -11.42 4.79 19.63
C ARG A 296 -11.19 6.29 19.49
N SER A 297 -11.77 6.98 18.51
CA SER A 297 -11.54 8.43 18.31
C SER A 297 -12.45 9.31 19.17
N GLY A 298 -13.50 8.76 19.77
CA GLY A 298 -14.51 9.52 20.53
C GLY A 298 -15.60 10.14 19.66
N ALA A 299 -15.69 9.75 18.38
CA ALA A 299 -16.72 10.21 17.47
C ALA A 299 -18.13 9.81 17.94
N LYS A 300 -19.06 10.76 17.88
CA LYS A 300 -20.47 10.58 18.24
C LYS A 300 -21.26 10.16 17.00
N GLY A 301 -21.05 8.92 16.57
CA GLY A 301 -21.75 8.33 15.43
C GLY A 301 -20.99 8.44 14.11
N ILE A 302 -21.69 8.10 13.03
CA ILE A 302 -21.20 8.17 11.66
C ILE A 302 -22.01 9.24 10.92
N GLY A 303 -21.31 10.28 10.46
CA GLY A 303 -21.89 11.39 9.71
C GLY A 303 -22.05 11.09 8.22
N LEU A 304 -21.30 10.12 7.71
CA LEU A 304 -21.39 9.64 6.34
C LEU A 304 -20.81 8.24 6.24
N TYR A 305 -21.65 7.26 5.90
CA TYR A 305 -21.22 5.95 5.42
C TYR A 305 -21.39 5.92 3.90
N ARG A 306 -20.27 5.90 3.18
CA ARG A 306 -20.22 5.73 1.72
C ARG A 306 -20.45 4.25 1.37
N THR A 307 -21.45 3.97 0.56
CA THR A 307 -21.86 2.59 0.20
C THR A 307 -21.19 2.08 -1.06
N GLU A 308 -20.50 2.96 -1.80
CA GLU A 308 -19.85 2.65 -3.06
C GLU A 308 -18.88 1.48 -2.93
N PHE A 309 -18.11 1.41 -1.84
CA PHE A 309 -17.18 0.31 -1.65
C PHE A 309 -17.90 -1.03 -1.46
N LEU A 310 -18.96 -1.06 -0.64
CA LEU A 310 -19.79 -2.25 -0.46
C LEU A 310 -20.42 -2.70 -1.78
N LEU A 311 -20.84 -1.75 -2.63
CA LEU A 311 -21.61 -2.01 -3.84
C LEU A 311 -20.76 -2.26 -5.09
N LEU A 312 -19.53 -1.74 -5.15
CA LEU A 312 -18.71 -1.73 -6.37
C LEU A 312 -17.38 -2.49 -6.25
N ASN A 313 -16.95 -2.88 -5.04
CA ASN A 313 -15.62 -3.47 -4.82
C ASN A 313 -15.58 -5.02 -4.89
N GLY A 314 -16.69 -5.68 -5.27
CA GLY A 314 -16.79 -7.13 -5.42
C GLY A 314 -17.03 -7.57 -6.87
N GLU A 315 -16.83 -8.86 -7.16
CA GLU A 315 -17.12 -9.43 -8.50
C GLU A 315 -18.62 -9.36 -8.86
N GLU A 316 -19.49 -9.43 -7.85
CA GLU A 316 -20.94 -9.28 -7.98
C GLU A 316 -21.45 -8.20 -7.02
N MET A 317 -22.44 -7.41 -7.46
CA MET A 317 -23.13 -6.46 -6.57
C MET A 317 -23.82 -7.22 -5.43
N PRO A 318 -23.69 -6.79 -4.17
CA PRO A 318 -24.29 -7.49 -3.05
C PRO A 318 -25.82 -7.40 -3.08
N ASP A 319 -26.46 -8.52 -2.76
CA ASP A 319 -27.91 -8.59 -2.66
C ASP A 319 -28.46 -7.78 -1.46
N GLU A 320 -29.79 -7.60 -1.43
CA GLU A 320 -30.48 -6.89 -0.34
C GLU A 320 -30.14 -7.46 1.03
N LYS A 321 -30.05 -8.80 1.14
CA LYS A 321 -29.78 -9.49 2.39
C LYS A 321 -28.40 -9.14 2.91
N ARG A 322 -27.37 -9.18 2.07
CA ARG A 322 -25.99 -8.84 2.43
C ARG A 322 -25.87 -7.37 2.80
N GLN A 323 -26.51 -6.47 2.06
CA GLN A 323 -26.57 -5.05 2.40
C GLN A 323 -27.22 -4.83 3.76
N ALA A 324 -28.37 -5.47 4.03
CA ALA A 324 -29.08 -5.36 5.29
C ALA A 324 -28.25 -5.88 6.47
N GLU A 325 -27.52 -6.99 6.31
CA GLU A 325 -26.60 -7.52 7.32
C GLU A 325 -25.51 -6.50 7.71
N VAL A 326 -24.84 -5.92 6.70
CA VAL A 326 -23.78 -4.93 6.90
C VAL A 326 -24.33 -3.67 7.57
N TYR A 327 -25.39 -3.08 7.02
CA TYR A 327 -25.99 -1.86 7.59
C TYR A 327 -26.50 -2.08 9.01
N THR A 328 -27.07 -3.25 9.30
CA THR A 328 -27.51 -3.63 10.65
C THR A 328 -26.33 -3.74 11.60
N LYS A 329 -25.20 -4.35 11.18
CA LYS A 329 -23.97 -4.41 11.99
C LYS A 329 -23.49 -3.02 12.35
N VAL A 330 -23.33 -2.13 11.36
CA VAL A 330 -22.86 -0.74 11.55
C VAL A 330 -23.78 0.02 12.50
N ALA A 331 -25.10 -0.06 12.30
CA ALA A 331 -26.07 0.63 13.15
C ALA A 331 -26.06 0.11 14.61
N LYS A 332 -25.98 -1.21 14.81
CA LYS A 332 -25.89 -1.81 16.16
C LYS A 332 -24.61 -1.42 16.88
N GLU A 333 -23.49 -1.44 16.16
CA GLU A 333 -22.19 -1.17 16.74
C GLU A 333 -21.99 0.29 17.15
N MET A 334 -22.67 1.22 16.49
CA MET A 334 -22.60 2.65 16.82
C MET A 334 -23.66 3.11 17.83
N ALA A 335 -24.56 2.24 18.27
CA ALA A 335 -25.56 2.57 19.27
C ALA A 335 -24.89 3.14 20.54
N PRO A 336 -25.41 4.23 21.14
CA PRO A 336 -26.68 4.90 20.83
C PRO A 336 -26.59 6.02 19.77
N HIS A 337 -25.44 6.19 19.10
CA HIS A 337 -25.22 7.28 18.15
C HIS A 337 -25.78 6.98 16.76
N SER A 338 -26.12 8.04 16.02
CA SER A 338 -26.69 7.94 14.67
C SER A 338 -25.68 7.52 13.62
N VAL A 339 -26.16 6.86 12.58
CA VAL A 339 -25.40 6.48 11.39
C VAL A 339 -26.13 7.00 10.17
N ILE A 340 -25.47 7.83 9.37
CA ILE A 340 -26.00 8.35 8.11
C ILE A 340 -25.46 7.50 6.98
N ILE A 341 -26.30 6.63 6.41
CA ILE A 341 -25.95 5.78 5.26
C ILE A 341 -26.35 6.50 3.99
N ARG A 342 -25.36 6.76 3.12
CA ARG A 342 -25.62 7.38 1.81
C ARG A 342 -25.93 6.28 0.81
N THR A 343 -27.00 6.45 0.04
CA THR A 343 -27.30 5.59 -1.12
C THR A 343 -26.16 5.65 -2.15
N LEU A 344 -26.10 4.70 -3.07
CA LEU A 344 -25.03 4.60 -4.07
C LEU A 344 -24.78 5.95 -4.77
N ASP A 345 -23.53 6.44 -4.71
CA ASP A 345 -23.05 7.61 -5.46
C ASP A 345 -21.96 7.19 -6.45
N ALA A 346 -22.35 6.37 -7.43
CA ALA A 346 -21.51 5.95 -8.54
C ALA A 346 -21.59 6.95 -9.70
N GLY A 347 -20.52 7.04 -10.51
CA GLY A 347 -20.55 7.63 -11.85
C GLY A 347 -20.79 6.55 -12.91
N GLY A 348 -21.22 6.95 -14.12
CA GLY A 348 -21.47 6.03 -15.24
C GLY A 348 -20.24 5.24 -15.72
N ASP A 349 -19.04 5.61 -15.27
CA ASP A 349 -17.76 4.92 -15.48
C ASP A 349 -17.47 3.79 -14.49
N LYS A 350 -18.23 3.70 -13.38
CA LYS A 350 -17.94 2.81 -12.25
C LYS A 350 -18.98 1.71 -12.00
N LEU A 351 -20.00 1.59 -12.84
CA LEU A 351 -21.05 0.58 -12.68
C LEU A 351 -20.68 -0.68 -13.47
N PRO A 352 -20.40 -1.82 -12.81
CA PRO A 352 -20.06 -3.06 -13.53
C PRO A 352 -21.23 -3.66 -14.33
N VAL A 353 -22.47 -3.24 -14.04
CA VAL A 353 -23.69 -3.90 -14.55
C VAL A 353 -24.25 -3.22 -15.81
N GLU A 354 -23.94 -1.94 -16.03
CA GLU A 354 -24.37 -1.19 -17.22
C GLU A 354 -23.28 -0.17 -17.62
N PRO A 355 -22.17 -0.62 -18.24
CA PRO A 355 -21.22 0.31 -18.83
C PRO A 355 -21.94 1.13 -19.90
N LEU A 356 -21.87 2.45 -19.78
CA LEU A 356 -22.36 3.36 -20.82
C LEU A 356 -21.76 2.97 -22.17
N THR A 357 -22.61 2.91 -23.20
CA THR A 357 -22.19 2.56 -24.56
C THR A 357 -21.16 3.55 -25.14
N ASP A 358 -21.22 4.81 -24.70
CA ASP A 358 -20.28 5.87 -25.04
C ASP A 358 -19.81 6.60 -23.76
N PRO A 359 -18.51 6.98 -23.65
CA PRO A 359 -18.01 7.77 -22.53
C PRO A 359 -18.71 9.13 -22.45
N GLU A 360 -19.24 9.49 -21.27
CA GLU A 360 -19.84 10.80 -21.08
C GLU A 360 -18.80 11.92 -21.19
N PRO A 361 -19.10 13.03 -21.89
CA PRO A 361 -18.18 14.17 -22.01
C PRO A 361 -17.83 14.81 -20.67
N ASN A 362 -18.75 14.72 -19.69
CA ASN A 362 -18.52 15.19 -18.33
C ASN A 362 -19.24 14.31 -17.30
N PRO A 363 -18.57 13.26 -16.79
CA PRO A 363 -19.14 12.33 -15.81
C PRO A 363 -19.58 13.01 -14.50
N PHE A 364 -18.97 14.14 -14.11
CA PHE A 364 -19.37 14.86 -12.91
C PHE A 364 -20.75 15.54 -13.04
N LEU A 365 -21.18 15.84 -14.26
CA LEU A 365 -22.47 16.46 -14.56
C LEU A 365 -23.47 15.48 -15.18
N GLY A 366 -23.05 14.26 -15.47
CA GLY A 366 -23.79 13.24 -16.22
C GLY A 366 -24.56 12.25 -15.34
N TRP A 367 -24.56 10.99 -15.76
CA TRP A 367 -25.29 9.90 -15.13
C TRP A 367 -24.57 9.39 -13.89
N ARG A 368 -24.92 9.97 -12.74
CA ARG A 368 -24.28 9.68 -11.45
C ARG A 368 -25.22 9.81 -10.27
N GLY A 369 -24.83 9.26 -9.12
CA GLY A 369 -25.55 9.47 -7.87
C GLY A 369 -26.95 8.89 -7.91
N ILE A 370 -27.88 9.63 -7.32
CA ILE A 370 -29.32 9.27 -7.33
C ILE A 370 -29.91 9.10 -8.73
N ARG A 371 -29.30 9.69 -9.78
CA ARG A 371 -29.77 9.54 -11.17
C ARG A 371 -29.58 8.14 -11.73
N VAL A 372 -28.68 7.36 -11.13
CA VAL A 372 -28.49 5.93 -11.46
C VAL A 372 -29.57 5.09 -10.80
N SER A 373 -30.03 5.50 -9.61
CA SER A 373 -31.00 4.74 -8.81
C SER A 373 -32.47 4.97 -9.20
N LEU A 374 -32.77 6.03 -9.95
CA LEU A 374 -34.10 6.42 -10.41
C LEU A 374 -34.30 6.07 -11.88
#